data_AF-A0A2V6WLM6-F1
#
_entry.id   AF-A0A2V6WLM6-F1
#
_cell.length_a   1.000
_cell.length_b   1.000
_cell.length_c   1.000
_cell.angle_alpha   90.00
_cell.angle_beta   90.00
_cell.angle_gamma   90.00
#
_symmetry.space_group_name_H-M   'P 1'
#
loop_
_entity.id
_entity.type
_entity.pdbx_description
1 polymer ?
#
loop_
_entity_poly.entity_id
_entity_poly.type
_entity_poly.pdbx_seq_one_letter_code
_entity_poly.pdbx_strand_id
1 'polypeptide(L)'
;MALPLNRPPEHHSIHGQGWQVGWTPLEVRGHEATLEYRHAADSWPWAYRATQRFVLAPESLAVALTLTNESASTMPAGLGWHPYFPRTPHTTITAGVRAMWLTDGEMMPTALAAEPPVAALGRGVAADAVALDNCFTGWSGRAVIEWPELGARLTMTAEAPLDFLVVYTPPRRPYFCVEPVSHMTDAVNQAATGRADAGLRVLEPGELVRAAITLTPEG
;
A
#
# COMPACT_ATOMS: atom_id res chain seq x y z
N MET A 1 21.41 9.25 -5.16
CA MET A 1 20.23 9.68 -5.94
C MET A 1 19.30 10.41 -4.99
N ALA A 2 18.65 11.49 -5.42
CA ALA A 2 17.68 12.23 -4.61
C ALA A 2 16.42 12.46 -5.45
N LEU A 3 15.26 12.21 -4.85
CA LEU A 3 13.95 12.45 -5.46
C LEU A 3 13.43 13.83 -5.09
N PRO A 4 12.72 14.54 -5.98
CA PRO A 4 12.07 15.80 -5.65
C PRO A 4 10.96 15.57 -4.63
N LEU A 5 10.69 16.58 -3.79
CA LEU A 5 9.51 16.57 -2.92
C LEU A 5 8.26 16.69 -3.79
N ASN A 6 7.32 15.76 -3.59
CA ASN A 6 6.11 15.68 -4.39
C ASN A 6 4.84 16.03 -3.59
N ARG A 7 4.93 16.22 -2.26
CA ARG A 7 3.78 16.58 -1.42
C ARG A 7 4.16 17.60 -0.34
N PRO A 8 4.28 18.90 -0.65
CA PRO A 8 4.50 19.91 0.38
C PRO A 8 3.35 19.94 1.42
N PRO A 9 3.62 20.15 2.72
CA PRO A 9 4.90 20.51 3.34
C PRO A 9 5.75 19.30 3.80
N GLU A 10 5.46 18.08 3.35
CA GLU A 10 6.20 16.89 3.77
C GLU A 10 7.70 17.00 3.42
N HIS A 11 8.55 16.47 4.30
CA HIS A 11 10.01 16.53 4.16
C HIS A 11 10.59 15.45 3.22
N HIS A 12 9.76 14.49 2.78
CA HIS A 12 10.17 13.35 1.96
C HIS A 12 9.30 13.17 0.72
N SER A 13 9.88 12.58 -0.33
CA SER A 13 9.10 12.06 -1.46
C SER A 13 8.24 10.89 -1.01
N ILE A 14 6.95 10.91 -1.34
CA ILE A 14 5.96 9.95 -0.82
C ILE A 14 5.08 9.37 -1.94
N HIS A 15 4.71 8.09 -1.83
CA HIS A 15 3.78 7.37 -2.74
C HIS A 15 4.17 7.28 -4.23
N GLY A 16 5.42 7.63 -4.59
CA GLY A 16 5.93 7.53 -5.96
C GLY A 16 5.30 8.55 -6.92
N GLN A 17 5.42 8.31 -8.23
CA GLN A 17 4.96 9.23 -9.27
C GLN A 17 3.52 8.99 -9.73
N GLY A 18 3.06 7.73 -9.72
CA GLY A 18 1.83 7.31 -10.40
C GLY A 18 0.53 7.95 -9.87
N TRP A 19 0.49 8.37 -8.61
CA TRP A 19 -0.71 8.94 -7.98
C TRP A 19 -1.00 10.41 -8.37
N GLN A 20 -0.05 11.11 -9.00
CA GLN A 20 -0.16 12.53 -9.32
C GLN A 20 -0.34 12.84 -10.81
N VAL A 21 -0.44 11.80 -11.63
CA VAL A 21 -0.45 11.91 -13.08
C VAL A 21 -1.66 11.20 -13.67
N GLY A 22 -2.07 11.62 -14.86
CA GLY A 22 -3.11 10.93 -15.62
C GLY A 22 -2.59 9.60 -16.19
N TRP A 23 -3.40 8.55 -16.09
CA TRP A 23 -3.14 7.27 -16.74
C TRP A 23 -3.94 7.17 -18.03
N THR A 24 -3.37 6.50 -19.04
CA THR A 24 -4.01 6.29 -20.33
C THR A 24 -4.85 5.01 -20.30
N PRO A 25 -6.15 5.04 -20.63
CA PRO A 25 -6.93 3.81 -20.79
C PRO A 25 -6.40 2.99 -21.97
N LEU A 26 -6.06 1.72 -21.72
CA LEU A 26 -5.73 0.76 -22.77
C LEU A 26 -6.97 -0.03 -23.22
N GLU A 27 -7.78 -0.44 -22.25
CA GLU A 27 -8.98 -1.23 -22.48
C GLU A 27 -10.03 -0.86 -21.43
N VAL A 28 -11.27 -0.66 -21.86
CA VAL A 28 -12.41 -0.39 -20.98
C VAL A 28 -13.60 -1.19 -21.48
N ARG A 29 -14.17 -2.00 -20.60
CA ARG A 29 -15.41 -2.75 -20.82
C ARG A 29 -16.38 -2.48 -19.66
N GLY A 30 -17.58 -3.05 -19.73
CA GLY A 30 -18.62 -2.79 -18.74
C GLY A 30 -18.24 -3.15 -17.29
N HIS A 31 -17.35 -4.12 -17.09
CA HIS A 31 -16.96 -4.62 -15.77
C HIS A 31 -15.44 -4.73 -15.57
N GLU A 32 -14.65 -4.22 -16.52
CA GLU A 32 -13.19 -4.24 -16.41
C GLU A 32 -12.57 -3.00 -17.07
N ALA A 33 -11.45 -2.54 -16.54
CA ALA A 33 -10.67 -1.48 -17.13
C ALA A 33 -9.17 -1.71 -16.88
N THR A 34 -8.35 -1.46 -17.89
CA THR A 34 -6.89 -1.46 -17.77
C THR A 34 -6.36 -0.09 -18.14
N LEU A 35 -5.62 0.52 -17.22
CA LEU A 35 -4.96 1.81 -17.39
C LEU A 35 -3.44 1.62 -17.43
N GLU A 36 -2.75 2.43 -18.23
CA GLU A 36 -1.28 2.44 -18.34
C GLU A 36 -0.71 3.80 -17.95
N TYR A 37 0.40 3.77 -17.24
CA TYR A 37 1.28 4.89 -17.01
C TYR A 37 2.70 4.50 -17.43
N ARG A 38 3.36 5.36 -18.21
CA ARG A 38 4.76 5.20 -18.58
C ARG A 38 5.56 6.35 -17.99
N HIS A 39 6.56 5.99 -17.20
CA HIS A 39 7.53 6.93 -16.66
C HIS A 39 8.77 6.92 -17.54
N ALA A 40 9.18 8.09 -18.03
CA ALA A 40 10.48 8.26 -18.65
C ALA A 40 11.54 8.50 -17.56
N ALA A 41 12.74 7.97 -17.72
CA ALA A 41 13.83 8.16 -16.76
C ALA A 41 14.08 9.66 -16.47
N ASP A 42 14.12 10.01 -15.18
CA ASP A 42 14.33 11.37 -14.70
C ASP A 42 15.12 11.37 -13.37
N SER A 43 14.69 12.12 -12.37
CA SER A 43 15.09 11.95 -10.95
C SER A 43 15.06 10.49 -10.46
N TRP A 44 14.13 9.69 -10.97
CA TRP A 44 14.18 8.23 -10.93
C TRP A 44 14.78 7.76 -12.27
N PRO A 45 16.06 7.34 -12.32
CA PRO A 45 16.83 7.20 -13.57
C PRO A 45 16.47 5.95 -14.38
N TRP A 46 15.32 5.35 -14.12
CA TRP A 46 14.79 4.20 -14.83
C TRP A 46 13.44 4.53 -15.45
N ALA A 47 13.34 4.26 -16.76
CA ALA A 47 12.08 4.17 -17.45
C ALA A 47 11.35 2.90 -17.01
N TYR A 48 10.04 3.02 -16.79
CA TYR A 48 9.18 1.91 -16.45
C TYR A 48 7.78 2.10 -17.01
N ARG A 49 7.07 0.97 -17.14
CA ARG A 49 5.64 0.95 -17.40
C ARG A 49 4.91 0.38 -16.20
N ALA A 50 3.87 1.07 -15.76
CA ALA A 50 2.91 0.56 -14.79
C ALA A 50 1.54 0.35 -15.48
N THR A 51 0.90 -0.78 -15.22
CA THR A 51 -0.48 -1.04 -15.65
C THR A 51 -1.34 -1.38 -14.47
N GLN A 52 -2.51 -0.75 -14.36
CA GLN A 52 -3.48 -1.02 -13.32
C GLN A 52 -4.75 -1.60 -13.94
N ARG A 53 -5.12 -2.81 -13.53
CA ARG A 53 -6.31 -3.51 -14.02
C ARG A 53 -7.34 -3.63 -12.91
N PHE A 54 -8.56 -3.23 -13.22
CA PHE A 54 -9.74 -3.31 -12.37
C PHE A 54 -10.71 -4.32 -12.95
N VAL A 55 -11.26 -5.19 -12.12
CA VAL A 55 -12.34 -6.11 -12.50
C VAL A 55 -13.42 -6.06 -11.42
N LEU A 56 -14.62 -5.68 -11.83
CA LEU A 56 -15.81 -5.71 -10.99
C LEU A 56 -16.56 -7.01 -11.25
N ALA A 57 -16.61 -7.87 -10.24
CA ALA A 57 -17.50 -9.02 -10.19
C ALA A 57 -18.76 -8.65 -9.37
N PRO A 58 -19.82 -9.48 -9.38
CA PRO A 58 -21.04 -9.19 -8.60
C PRO A 58 -20.78 -8.90 -7.11
N GLU A 59 -19.82 -9.61 -6.51
CA GLU A 59 -19.55 -9.57 -5.06
C GLU A 59 -18.14 -9.06 -4.73
N SER A 60 -17.37 -8.56 -5.71
CA SER A 60 -16.00 -8.12 -5.43
C SER A 60 -15.43 -7.15 -6.47
N LEU A 61 -14.43 -6.39 -6.02
CA LEU A 61 -13.55 -5.61 -6.88
C LEU A 61 -12.13 -6.16 -6.76
N ALA A 62 -11.59 -6.69 -7.86
CA ALA A 62 -10.18 -7.05 -7.96
C ALA A 62 -9.39 -5.91 -8.61
N VAL A 63 -8.27 -5.54 -7.98
CA VAL A 63 -7.35 -4.51 -8.47
C VAL A 63 -5.96 -5.11 -8.55
N ALA A 64 -5.32 -5.02 -9.72
CA ALA A 64 -3.97 -5.50 -9.94
C ALA A 64 -3.09 -4.37 -10.47
N LEU A 65 -1.88 -4.26 -9.94
CA LEU A 65 -0.86 -3.32 -10.39
C LEU A 65 0.35 -4.13 -10.85
N THR A 66 0.77 -3.92 -12.09
CA THR A 66 1.98 -4.51 -12.66
C THR A 66 2.95 -3.40 -13.00
N LEU A 67 4.21 -3.56 -12.61
CA LEU A 67 5.31 -2.66 -12.94
C LEU A 67 6.35 -3.45 -13.74
N THR A 68 6.73 -2.94 -14.91
CA THR A 68 7.75 -3.51 -15.78
C THR A 68 8.93 -2.54 -15.88
N ASN A 69 10.14 -3.04 -15.64
CA ASN A 69 11.36 -2.29 -15.90
C ASN A 69 11.60 -2.20 -17.41
N GLU A 70 11.50 -1.00 -17.99
CA GLU A 70 11.75 -0.74 -19.42
C GLU A 70 13.15 -0.15 -19.67
N SER A 71 14.01 -0.16 -18.65
CA SER A 71 15.40 0.31 -18.74
C SER A 71 16.38 -0.81 -19.05
N ALA A 72 17.61 -0.43 -19.44
CA ALA A 72 18.70 -1.37 -19.71
C ALA A 72 19.50 -1.80 -18.46
N SER A 73 19.12 -1.33 -17.27
CA SER A 73 19.76 -1.63 -15.99
C SER A 73 18.74 -2.09 -14.94
N THR A 74 19.23 -2.73 -13.88
CA THR A 74 18.38 -3.18 -12.78
C THR A 74 17.72 -2.01 -12.05
N MET A 75 16.43 -2.13 -11.75
CA MET A 75 15.61 -1.07 -11.16
C MET A 75 15.05 -1.52 -9.80
N PRO A 76 15.26 -0.78 -8.70
CA PRO A 76 14.54 -1.04 -7.45
C PRO A 76 13.03 -0.83 -7.64
N ALA A 77 12.19 -1.61 -6.98
CA ALA A 77 10.75 -1.59 -7.21
C ALA A 77 9.95 -1.87 -5.94
N GLY A 78 8.82 -1.20 -5.86
CA GLY A 78 7.84 -1.32 -4.79
C GLY A 78 6.44 -1.05 -5.32
N LEU A 79 5.44 -1.70 -4.75
CA LEU A 79 4.04 -1.58 -5.15
C LEU A 79 3.16 -1.43 -3.91
N GLY A 80 2.04 -0.74 -4.07
CA GLY A 80 1.02 -0.68 -3.02
C GLY A 80 -0.16 0.18 -3.41
N TRP A 81 -1.16 0.18 -2.52
CA TRP A 81 -2.34 1.03 -2.64
C TRP A 81 -2.58 1.76 -1.33
N HIS A 82 -3.20 2.94 -1.44
CA HIS A 82 -3.60 3.77 -0.31
C HIS A 82 -5.14 3.93 -0.27
N PRO A 83 -5.92 2.84 -0.10
CA PRO A 83 -7.37 2.92 -0.13
C PRO A 83 -7.89 3.64 1.11
N TYR A 84 -8.79 4.59 0.89
CA TYR A 84 -9.50 5.31 1.94
C TYR A 84 -10.84 4.64 2.19
N PHE A 85 -11.14 4.40 3.46
CA PHE A 85 -12.41 3.83 3.90
C PHE A 85 -13.17 4.82 4.79
N PRO A 86 -14.52 4.83 4.72
CA PRO A 86 -15.33 5.69 5.57
C PRO A 86 -15.17 5.29 7.04
N ARG A 87 -15.05 6.28 7.92
CA ARG A 87 -15.02 6.06 9.37
C ARG A 87 -16.37 6.42 10.00
N THR A 88 -16.88 5.52 10.83
CA THR A 88 -18.05 5.68 11.68
C THR A 88 -17.70 5.38 13.14
N PRO A 89 -18.56 5.76 14.13
CA PRO A 89 -18.26 5.56 15.55
C PRO A 89 -18.01 4.10 15.98
N HIS A 90 -18.55 3.13 15.23
CA HIS A 90 -18.38 1.71 15.54
C HIS A 90 -17.49 0.97 14.53
N THR A 91 -16.78 1.69 13.64
CA THR A 91 -15.86 1.07 12.69
C THR A 91 -14.77 0.27 13.42
N THR A 92 -14.60 -1.00 13.05
CA THR A 92 -13.50 -1.84 13.52
C THR A 92 -12.57 -2.24 12.37
N ILE A 93 -11.29 -2.42 12.69
CA ILE A 93 -10.25 -2.89 11.78
C ILE A 93 -9.62 -4.14 12.37
N THR A 94 -9.61 -5.22 11.61
CA THR A 94 -8.94 -6.48 11.98
C THR A 94 -7.90 -6.84 10.93
N ALA A 95 -6.65 -7.04 11.34
CA ALA A 95 -5.58 -7.51 10.45
C ALA A 95 -4.58 -8.37 11.21
N GLY A 96 -4.18 -9.50 10.62
CA GLY A 96 -3.14 -10.34 11.18
C GLY A 96 -1.77 -9.78 10.84
N VAL A 97 -1.06 -9.20 11.81
CA VAL A 97 0.29 -8.64 11.67
C VAL A 97 1.20 -9.17 12.79
N ARG A 98 2.52 -9.18 12.58
CA ARG A 98 3.48 -9.74 13.56
C ARG A 98 4.27 -8.70 14.33
N ALA A 99 4.59 -7.58 13.69
CA ALA A 99 5.36 -6.51 14.31
C ALA A 99 5.06 -5.17 13.61
N MET A 100 5.38 -4.09 14.31
CA MET A 100 5.17 -2.71 13.89
C MET A 100 6.51 -1.99 13.78
N TRP A 101 6.70 -1.25 12.70
CA TRP A 101 7.80 -0.30 12.59
C TRP A 101 7.48 0.93 13.43
N LEU A 102 8.31 1.17 14.46
CA LEU A 102 8.37 2.43 15.17
C LEU A 102 9.00 3.48 14.26
N THR A 103 8.53 4.71 14.38
CA THR A 103 8.97 5.83 13.56
C THR A 103 9.51 6.98 14.40
N ASP A 104 10.40 7.79 13.81
CA ASP A 104 10.82 9.06 14.38
C ASP A 104 9.82 10.19 14.06
N GLY A 105 10.21 11.43 14.39
CA GLY A 105 9.38 12.61 14.15
C GLY A 105 9.14 12.96 12.68
N GLU A 106 9.88 12.35 11.75
CA GLU A 106 9.70 12.50 10.29
C GLU A 106 9.01 11.27 9.67
N MET A 107 8.46 10.38 10.51
CA MET A 107 7.82 9.14 10.11
C MET A 107 8.77 8.11 9.49
N MET A 108 10.09 8.25 9.71
CA MET A 108 11.09 7.30 9.22
C MET A 108 11.25 6.12 10.20
N PRO A 109 11.39 4.89 9.70
CA PRO A 109 11.42 3.69 10.54
C PRO A 109 12.72 3.59 11.34
N THR A 110 12.59 3.43 12.65
CA THR A 110 13.72 3.36 13.60
C THR A 110 13.95 1.96 14.16
N ALA A 111 12.89 1.25 14.52
CA ALA A 111 12.98 -0.07 15.14
C ALA A 111 11.73 -0.92 14.85
N LEU A 112 11.91 -2.24 14.85
CA LEU A 112 10.80 -3.19 14.73
C LEU A 112 10.42 -3.70 16.12
N ALA A 113 9.14 -3.61 16.48
CA ALA A 113 8.68 -3.96 17.82
C ALA A 113 7.29 -4.63 17.81
N ALA A 114 7.01 -5.41 18.84
CA ALA A 114 5.69 -6.02 19.09
C ALA A 114 4.86 -5.10 20.01
N GLU A 115 4.45 -3.95 19.46
CA GLU A 115 3.68 -2.94 20.21
C GLU A 115 2.19 -3.32 20.39
N PRO A 116 1.49 -2.71 21.37
CA PRO A 116 0.07 -3.00 21.62
C PRO A 116 -0.85 -3.00 20.38
N PRO A 117 -0.69 -2.10 19.37
CA PRO A 117 -1.47 -2.14 18.15
C PRO A 117 -1.39 -3.45 17.35
N VAL A 118 -0.27 -4.17 17.41
CA VAL A 118 -0.09 -5.47 16.73
C VAL A 118 -1.13 -6.47 17.24
N ALA A 119 -1.25 -6.60 18.56
CA ALA A 119 -2.21 -7.51 19.18
C ALA A 119 -3.66 -6.99 19.09
N ALA A 120 -3.85 -5.66 19.11
CA ALA A 120 -5.17 -5.06 18.96
C ALA A 120 -5.76 -5.29 17.56
N LEU A 121 -4.98 -5.07 16.50
CA LEU A 121 -5.39 -5.36 15.12
C LEU A 121 -5.73 -6.84 14.93
N GLY A 122 -4.98 -7.75 15.56
CA GLY A 122 -5.28 -9.19 15.49
C GLY A 122 -6.62 -9.60 16.10
N ARG A 123 -7.17 -8.80 17.03
CA ARG A 123 -8.47 -9.04 17.69
C ARG A 123 -9.62 -8.20 17.15
N GLY A 124 -9.33 -7.24 16.27
CA GLY A 124 -10.26 -6.19 15.90
C GLY A 124 -10.15 -5.00 16.86
N VAL A 125 -9.82 -3.84 16.31
CA VAL A 125 -9.67 -2.58 17.07
C VAL A 125 -10.61 -1.53 16.49
N ALA A 126 -11.26 -0.76 17.36
CA ALA A 126 -12.05 0.38 16.92
C ALA A 126 -11.12 1.44 16.31
N ALA A 127 -11.47 1.97 15.13
CA ALA A 127 -10.66 2.97 14.44
C ALA A 127 -10.46 4.26 15.26
N ASP A 128 -11.36 4.54 16.21
CA ASP A 128 -11.27 5.69 17.13
C ASP A 128 -10.50 5.39 18.42
N ALA A 129 -10.19 4.12 18.72
CA ALA A 129 -9.41 3.75 19.90
C ALA A 129 -7.89 3.86 19.68
N VAL A 130 -7.46 4.05 18.43
CA VAL A 130 -6.04 4.09 18.04
C VAL A 130 -5.75 5.23 17.08
N ALA A 131 -4.62 5.90 17.28
CA ALA A 131 -4.05 6.84 16.32
C ALA A 131 -2.81 6.18 15.72
N LEU A 132 -2.94 5.67 14.51
CA LEU A 132 -1.88 4.95 13.78
C LEU A 132 -1.45 5.75 12.57
N ASP A 133 -0.16 5.70 12.31
CA ASP A 133 0.49 6.08 11.06
C ASP A 133 1.75 5.21 10.92
N ASN A 134 1.51 3.89 10.85
CA ASN A 134 2.56 2.91 11.06
C ASN A 134 2.51 1.79 10.03
N CYS A 135 3.69 1.35 9.61
CA CYS A 135 3.89 0.17 8.78
C CYS A 135 4.04 -1.08 9.65
N PHE A 136 3.28 -2.12 9.33
CA PHE A 136 3.33 -3.43 9.98
C PHE A 136 3.93 -4.46 9.04
N THR A 137 4.66 -5.43 9.59
CA THR A 137 5.23 -6.56 8.84
C THR A 137 4.69 -7.90 9.33
N GLY A 138 4.93 -8.95 8.54
CA GLY A 138 4.35 -10.26 8.73
C GLY A 138 2.83 -10.23 8.57
N TRP A 139 2.33 -9.34 7.71
CA TRP A 139 0.92 -9.23 7.43
C TRP A 139 0.43 -10.52 6.75
N SER A 140 -0.74 -11.02 7.15
CA SER A 140 -1.29 -12.27 6.62
C SER A 140 -1.92 -12.14 5.23
N GLY A 141 -1.79 -10.98 4.56
CA GLY A 141 -2.46 -10.68 3.30
C GLY A 141 -3.99 -10.55 3.42
N ARG A 142 -4.50 -10.35 4.64
CA ARG A 142 -5.94 -10.20 4.90
C ARG A 142 -6.21 -9.10 5.92
N ALA A 143 -7.15 -8.22 5.59
CA ALA A 143 -7.74 -7.26 6.51
C ALA A 143 -9.26 -7.29 6.43
N VAL A 144 -9.93 -7.01 7.54
CA VAL A 144 -11.38 -6.89 7.63
C VAL A 144 -11.71 -5.54 8.22
N ILE A 145 -12.66 -4.87 7.61
CA ILE A 145 -13.26 -3.65 8.10
C ILE A 145 -14.73 -3.94 8.34
N GLU A 146 -15.26 -3.53 9.49
CA GLU A 146 -16.67 -3.71 9.81
C GLU A 146 -17.27 -2.37 10.22
N TRP A 147 -18.50 -2.14 9.77
CA TRP A 147 -19.38 -1.05 10.20
C TRP A 147 -20.64 -1.68 10.80
N PRO A 148 -20.57 -2.14 12.07
CA PRO A 148 -21.64 -2.94 12.68
C PRO A 148 -23.00 -2.25 12.68
N GLU A 149 -23.02 -0.92 12.85
CA GLU A 149 -24.24 -0.11 12.83
C GLU A 149 -24.89 -0.02 11.45
N LEU A 150 -24.13 -0.31 10.38
CA LEU A 150 -24.62 -0.39 9.01
C LEU A 150 -24.92 -1.82 8.58
N GLY A 151 -24.61 -2.82 9.42
CA GLY A 151 -24.65 -4.23 9.03
C GLY A 151 -23.67 -4.57 7.90
N ALA A 152 -22.63 -3.75 7.69
CA ALA A 152 -21.73 -3.85 6.55
C ALA A 152 -20.33 -4.30 6.96
N ARG A 153 -19.68 -5.04 6.07
CA ARG A 153 -18.34 -5.58 6.23
C ARG A 153 -17.60 -5.54 4.90
N LEU A 154 -16.29 -5.34 4.96
CA LEU A 154 -15.40 -5.43 3.80
C LEU A 154 -14.22 -6.31 4.15
N THR A 155 -14.05 -7.40 3.40
CA THR A 155 -12.83 -8.20 3.44
C THR A 155 -11.90 -7.75 2.33
N MET A 156 -10.68 -7.34 2.69
CA MET A 156 -9.58 -7.17 1.75
C MET A 156 -8.65 -8.38 1.82
N THR A 157 -8.38 -9.00 0.68
CA THR A 157 -7.29 -9.97 0.51
C THR A 157 -6.23 -9.42 -0.42
N ALA A 158 -4.99 -9.81 -0.21
CA ALA A 158 -3.83 -9.40 -0.98
C ALA A 158 -2.99 -10.61 -1.37
N GLU A 159 -2.43 -10.55 -2.56
CA GLU A 159 -1.44 -11.49 -3.05
C GLU A 159 -0.03 -10.94 -2.81
N ALA A 160 0.95 -11.84 -2.68
CA ALA A 160 2.36 -11.46 -2.74
C ALA A 160 2.60 -10.60 -4.00
N PRO A 161 3.42 -9.53 -3.92
CA PRO A 161 4.41 -9.25 -2.88
C PRO A 161 3.94 -8.36 -1.73
N LEU A 162 2.63 -8.19 -1.49
CA LEU A 162 2.12 -7.29 -0.46
C LEU A 162 2.26 -7.90 0.94
N ASP A 163 3.48 -7.92 1.47
CA ASP A 163 3.84 -8.54 2.75
C ASP A 163 3.76 -7.58 3.95
N PHE A 164 3.47 -6.29 3.68
CA PHE A 164 3.38 -5.22 4.66
C PHE A 164 2.02 -4.53 4.60
N LEU A 165 1.64 -3.91 5.71
CA LEU A 165 0.38 -3.17 5.84
C LEU A 165 0.65 -1.86 6.55
N VAL A 166 0.38 -0.72 5.90
CA VAL A 166 0.29 0.56 6.62
C VAL A 166 -1.15 0.74 7.11
N VAL A 167 -1.32 1.16 8.36
CA VAL A 167 -2.64 1.53 8.90
C VAL A 167 -2.57 2.97 9.35
N TYR A 168 -3.40 3.80 8.75
CA TYR A 168 -3.48 5.23 9.03
C TYR A 168 -4.86 5.58 9.60
N THR A 169 -4.93 5.88 10.90
CA THR A 169 -6.15 6.28 11.61
C THR A 169 -6.01 7.70 12.18
N PRO A 170 -6.00 8.74 11.33
CA PRO A 170 -5.82 10.11 11.80
C PRO A 170 -6.96 10.52 12.74
N PRO A 171 -6.66 11.18 13.88
CA PRO A 171 -7.67 11.61 14.82
C PRO A 171 -8.70 12.55 14.19
N ARG A 172 -9.98 12.35 14.51
CA ARG A 172 -11.10 13.24 14.14
C ARG A 172 -11.32 13.41 12.63
N ARG A 173 -10.85 12.47 11.80
CA ARG A 173 -11.15 12.45 10.37
C ARG A 173 -12.25 11.43 10.07
N PRO A 174 -13.13 11.72 9.10
CA PRO A 174 -14.21 10.80 8.71
C PRO A 174 -13.72 9.62 7.86
N TYR A 175 -12.41 9.33 7.87
CA TYR A 175 -11.78 8.30 7.09
C TYR A 175 -10.60 7.66 7.84
N PHE A 176 -10.15 6.53 7.33
CA PHE A 176 -8.91 5.87 7.69
C PHE A 176 -8.41 5.08 6.47
N CYS A 177 -7.17 4.58 6.53
CA CYS A 177 -6.56 3.83 5.44
C CYS A 177 -6.00 2.51 5.94
N VAL A 178 -6.12 1.47 5.11
CA VAL A 178 -5.53 0.15 5.32
C VAL A 178 -4.81 -0.20 4.04
N GLU A 179 -3.50 -0.04 4.05
CA GLU A 179 -2.68 0.15 2.85
C GLU A 179 -1.78 -1.07 2.63
N PRO A 180 -2.15 -1.97 1.73
CA PRO A 180 -1.32 -3.10 1.39
C PRO A 180 -0.14 -2.61 0.55
N VAL A 181 1.08 -2.85 1.03
CA VAL A 181 2.32 -2.38 0.40
C VAL A 181 3.34 -3.51 0.36
N SER A 182 4.24 -3.50 -0.63
CA SER A 182 5.21 -4.58 -0.82
C SER A 182 6.48 -4.42 0.01
N HIS A 183 6.67 -3.27 0.64
CA HIS A 183 7.90 -2.90 1.34
C HIS A 183 7.62 -1.96 2.50
N MET A 184 8.57 -1.86 3.44
CA MET A 184 8.50 -0.87 4.51
C MET A 184 8.71 0.57 3.99
N THR A 185 8.32 1.57 4.77
CA THR A 185 8.73 2.96 4.53
C THR A 185 10.26 3.04 4.42
N ASP A 186 10.77 3.87 3.53
CA ASP A 186 12.21 4.09 3.34
C ASP A 186 13.03 2.85 2.87
N ALA A 187 12.36 1.84 2.28
CA ALA A 187 13.00 0.57 1.92
C ALA A 187 14.24 0.69 1.00
N VAL A 188 14.30 1.70 0.12
CA VAL A 188 15.47 1.94 -0.75
C VAL A 188 16.72 2.28 0.07
N ASN A 189 16.60 3.20 1.02
CA ASN A 189 17.72 3.61 1.86
C ASN A 189 18.07 2.50 2.85
N GLN A 190 17.07 1.83 3.42
CA GLN A 190 17.32 0.70 4.32
C GLN A 190 18.04 -0.46 3.63
N ALA A 191 17.64 -0.82 2.40
CA ALA A 191 18.34 -1.84 1.62
C ALA A 191 19.80 -1.45 1.34
N ALA A 192 20.08 -0.16 1.11
CA ALA A 192 21.45 0.34 0.93
C ALA A 192 22.34 0.19 2.18
N THR A 193 21.75 0.07 3.38
CA THR A 193 22.47 -0.26 4.62
C THR A 193 22.72 -1.76 4.82
N GLY A 194 22.25 -2.60 3.89
CA GLY A 194 22.33 -4.07 3.98
C GLY A 194 21.14 -4.73 4.67
N ARG A 195 20.07 -3.98 4.97
CA ARG A 195 18.84 -4.55 5.53
C ARG A 195 18.12 -5.42 4.49
N ALA A 196 17.96 -6.71 4.79
CA ALA A 196 17.34 -7.67 3.88
C ALA A 196 15.81 -7.79 3.99
N ASP A 197 15.22 -7.35 5.11
CA ASP A 197 13.79 -7.46 5.40
C ASP A 197 12.98 -6.21 5.01
N ALA A 198 13.54 -5.34 4.15
CA ALA A 198 12.88 -4.10 3.73
C ALA A 198 11.74 -4.31 2.71
N GLY A 199 11.65 -5.48 2.08
CA GLY A 199 10.64 -5.80 1.05
C GLY A 199 10.87 -5.16 -0.32
N LEU A 200 11.97 -4.41 -0.49
CA LEU A 200 12.35 -3.83 -1.78
C LEU A 200 12.69 -4.94 -2.78
N ARG A 201 12.14 -4.85 -3.98
CA ARG A 201 12.49 -5.74 -5.09
C ARG A 201 13.48 -5.06 -6.01
N VAL A 202 14.25 -5.85 -6.74
CA VAL A 202 15.12 -5.38 -7.83
C VAL A 202 14.68 -6.11 -9.08
N LEU A 203 14.32 -5.37 -10.11
CA LEU A 203 13.85 -5.90 -11.38
C LEU A 203 14.97 -5.82 -12.42
N GLU A 204 15.29 -6.95 -13.05
CA GLU A 204 16.16 -6.99 -14.22
C GLU A 204 15.53 -6.24 -15.42
N PRO A 205 16.33 -5.86 -16.44
CA PRO A 205 15.79 -5.30 -17.68
C PRO A 205 14.68 -6.17 -18.28
N GLY A 206 13.49 -5.60 -18.46
CA GLY A 206 12.30 -6.30 -18.97
C GLY A 206 11.55 -7.15 -17.94
N GLU A 207 12.07 -7.31 -16.72
CA GLU A 207 11.36 -8.01 -15.64
C GLU A 207 10.16 -7.19 -15.14
N LEU A 208 9.14 -7.91 -14.68
CA LEU A 208 7.96 -7.32 -14.06
C LEU A 208 7.72 -7.86 -12.66
N VAL A 209 7.08 -7.03 -11.85
CA VAL A 209 6.43 -7.44 -10.61
C VAL A 209 4.97 -7.05 -10.64
N ARG A 210 4.11 -7.94 -10.15
CA ARG A 210 2.68 -7.73 -10.05
C ARG A 210 2.24 -7.89 -8.60
N ALA A 211 1.38 -6.98 -8.14
CA ALA A 211 0.60 -7.11 -6.92
C ALA A 211 -0.89 -7.14 -7.27
N ALA A 212 -1.70 -7.71 -6.39
CA ALA A 212 -3.15 -7.62 -6.49
C ALA A 212 -3.83 -7.65 -5.14
N ILE A 213 -4.98 -7.00 -5.09
CA ILE A 213 -5.92 -7.05 -3.98
C ILE A 213 -7.32 -7.38 -4.49
N THR A 214 -8.11 -8.02 -3.64
CA THR A 214 -9.55 -8.20 -3.85
C THR A 214 -10.29 -7.59 -2.66
N LEU A 215 -11.28 -6.76 -2.97
CA LEU A 215 -12.18 -6.14 -2.01
C LEU A 215 -13.54 -6.81 -2.14
N THR A 216 -13.98 -7.51 -1.09
CA THR A 216 -15.25 -8.26 -1.04
C THR A 216 -16.16 -7.59 -0.02
N PRO A 217 -17.12 -6.74 -0.43
CA PRO A 217 -18.13 -6.22 0.47
C PRO A 217 -19.12 -7.33 0.85
N GLU A 218 -19.62 -7.27 2.07
CA GLU A 218 -20.62 -8.17 2.63
C GLU A 218 -21.63 -7.31 3.43
N GLY A 219 -22.94 -7.52 3.25
CA GLY A 219 -23.97 -6.75 3.95
C GLY A 219 -25.36 -6.90 3.35
#